data_AF-A0A536VDV4-F1
#
_entry.id   AF-A0A536VDV4-F1
#
_cell.length_a   1.000
_cell.length_b   1.000
_cell.length_c   1.000
_cell.angle_alpha   90.00
_cell.angle_beta   90.00
_cell.angle_gamma   90.00
#
_symmetry.space_group_name_H-M   'P 1'
#
loop_
_entity.id
_entity.type
_entity.pdbx_description
1 polymer ?
#
loop_
_entity_poly.entity_id
_entity_poly.type
_entity_poly.pdbx_seq_one_letter_code
_entity_poly.pdbx_strand_id
1 'polypeptide(L)' 'LLAVPPADFVLHNSLFLVAHFHNVIIGGVLFGMMAGITYWFPKAFGYKLDPFWGKCSFWFWTIGFYF' A
#
# COMPACT_ATOMS: atom_id res chain seq x y z
N LEU A 1 12.39 -11.21 -9.71
CA LEU A 1 13.83 -10.98 -9.46
C LEU A 1 14.31 -11.75 -8.25
N LEU A 2 13.73 -11.53 -7.05
CA LEU A 2 14.11 -12.27 -5.84
C LEU A 2 13.76 -13.76 -5.85
N ALA A 3 12.88 -14.22 -6.77
CA ALA A 3 12.64 -15.64 -6.98
C ALA A 3 13.77 -16.37 -7.74
N VAL A 4 14.79 -15.65 -8.22
CA VAL A 4 15.92 -16.21 -8.97
C VAL A 4 17.13 -16.38 -8.02
N PRO A 5 17.54 -17.62 -7.69
CA PRO A 5 18.54 -17.88 -6.65
C PRO A 5 19.87 -17.10 -6.75
N PRO A 6 20.53 -17.00 -7.92
CA PRO A 6 21.79 -16.24 -8.01
C PRO A 6 21.62 -14.74 -7.74
N ALA A 7 20.45 -14.16 -8.03
CA ALA A 7 20.16 -12.77 -7.70
C ALA A 7 19.78 -12.63 -6.21
N ASP A 8 19.07 -13.61 -5.64
CA ASP A 8 18.72 -13.61 -4.22
C ASP A 8 19.98 -13.68 -3.34
N PHE A 9 20.99 -14.48 -3.68
CA PHE A 9 22.22 -14.57 -2.86
C PHE A 9 22.90 -13.22 -2.59
N VAL A 10 22.77 -12.25 -3.48
CA VAL A 10 23.35 -10.89 -3.31
C VAL A 10 22.37 -9.93 -2.65
N LEU A 11 21.06 -10.14 -2.82
CA LEU A 11 20.01 -9.22 -2.37
C LEU A 11 19.31 -9.66 -1.09
N HIS A 12 19.57 -10.89 -0.63
CA HIS A 12 19.00 -11.44 0.59
C HIS A 12 19.42 -10.59 1.79
N ASN A 13 18.46 -10.31 2.70
CA ASN A 13 18.63 -9.43 3.85
C ASN A 13 19.16 -8.01 3.56
N SER A 14 19.15 -7.58 2.29
CA SER A 14 19.48 -6.21 1.92
C SER A 14 18.26 -5.29 1.99
N LEU A 15 18.50 -3.97 1.91
CA LEU A 15 17.43 -2.98 1.79
C LEU A 15 16.55 -3.21 0.55
N PHE A 16 17.05 -3.89 -0.48
CA PHE A 16 16.27 -4.23 -1.68
C PHE A 16 15.13 -5.21 -1.36
N LEU A 17 15.37 -6.20 -0.48
CA LEU A 17 14.33 -7.13 -0.03
C LEU A 17 13.24 -6.39 0.76
N VAL A 18 13.65 -5.50 1.66
CA VAL A 18 12.73 -4.67 2.45
C VAL A 18 11.89 -3.78 1.54
N ALA A 19 12.52 -3.11 0.57
CA ALA A 19 11.83 -2.26 -0.40
C ALA A 19 10.86 -3.07 -1.28
N HIS A 20 11.25 -4.26 -1.76
CA HIS A 20 10.36 -5.12 -2.54
C HIS A 20 9.10 -5.50 -1.75
N PHE A 21 9.27 -5.95 -0.50
CA PHE A 21 8.15 -6.36 0.35
C PHE A 21 7.21 -5.20 0.66
N HIS A 22 7.77 -4.04 1.07
CA HIS A 22 6.97 -2.85 1.37
C HIS A 22 6.24 -2.35 0.13
N ASN A 23 6.86 -2.43 -1.04
CA ASN A 23 6.20 -2.02 -2.28
C ASN A 23 4.96 -2.85 -2.59
N VAL A 24 5.05 -4.17 -2.40
CA VAL A 24 3.92 -5.08 -2.67
C VAL A 24 2.86 -5.00 -1.58
N ILE A 25 3.24 -4.93 -0.30
CA ILE A 25 2.27 -4.94 0.81
C ILE A 25 1.54 -3.61 0.97
N ILE A 26 2.24 -2.47 0.86
CA ILE A 26 1.62 -1.15 0.95
C ILE A 26 0.76 -0.92 -0.30
N GLY A 27 1.33 -1.21 -1.48
CA GLY A 27 0.67 -1.14 -2.77
C GLY A 27 -0.61 -1.97 -2.85
N GLY A 28 -0.52 -3.26 -2.50
CA GLY A 28 -1.62 -4.21 -2.63
C GLY A 28 -2.57 -4.23 -1.44
N VAL A 29 -2.03 -4.39 -0.23
CA VAL A 29 -2.84 -4.65 0.97
C VAL A 29 -3.33 -3.35 1.60
N LEU A 30 -2.45 -2.39 1.87
CA LEU A 30 -2.85 -1.17 2.58
C LEU A 30 -3.79 -0.31 1.73
N PHE A 31 -3.42 0.00 0.48
CA PHE A 31 -4.31 0.75 -0.41
C PHE A 31 -5.61 -0.02 -0.71
N GLY A 32 -5.55 -1.34 -0.84
CA GLY A 32 -6.74 -2.19 -0.97
C GLY A 32 -7.65 -2.11 0.25
N MET A 33 -7.10 -2.12 1.46
CA MET A 33 -7.85 -1.96 2.71
C MET A 33 -8.48 -0.57 2.81
N MET A 34 -7.73 0.50 2.51
CA MET A 34 -8.27 1.86 2.49
C MET A 34 -9.40 2.03 1.46
N ALA A 35 -9.25 1.44 0.27
CA ALA A 35 -10.29 1.40 -0.74
C ALA A 35 -11.53 0.62 -0.25
N GLY A 36 -11.33 -0.54 0.38
CA GLY A 36 -12.40 -1.34 0.96
C GLY A 36 -13.16 -0.60 2.07
N ILE A 37 -12.44 0.04 2.99
CA ILE A 37 -13.04 0.85 4.06
C ILE A 37 -13.88 1.97 3.45
N THR A 38 -13.32 2.76 2.52
CA THR A 38 -14.05 3.89 1.91
C THR A 38 -15.25 3.46 1.09
N TYR A 39 -15.16 2.31 0.40
CA TYR A 39 -16.24 1.77 -0.43
C TYR A 39 -17.38 1.16 0.41
N TRP A 40 -17.06 0.35 1.42
CA TRP A 40 -18.05 -0.35 2.25
C TRP A 40 -18.43 0.41 3.52
N PHE A 41 -17.86 1.58 3.80
CA PHE A 41 -18.23 2.41 4.95
C PHE A 41 -19.75 2.64 5.10
N PRO A 42 -20.49 2.98 4.02
CA PRO A 42 -21.93 3.19 4.11
C PRO A 42 -22.70 1.92 4.43
N LYS A 43 -22.14 0.75 4.08
CA LYS A 43 -22.74 -0.55 4.42
C LYS A 43 -22.60 -0.86 5.90
N ALA A 44 -21.49 -0.46 6.52
CA ALA A 44 -21.23 -0.69 7.93
C ALA A 44 -21.92 0.34 8.85
N PHE A 45 -21.96 1.62 8.47
CA PHE A 45 -22.39 2.72 9.35
C PHE A 45 -23.60 3.53 8.86
N GLY A 46 -24.06 3.31 7.62
CA GLY A 46 -25.23 4.00 7.06
C GLY A 46 -24.97 5.39 6.47
N TYR A 47 -23.73 5.88 6.47
CA TYR A 47 -23.34 7.15 5.85
C TYR A 47 -22.02 7.04 5.09
N LYS A 48 -21.73 8.00 4.20
CA LYS A 48 -20.49 8.07 3.41
C LYS A 48 -19.43 8.90 4.11
N LEU A 49 -18.18 8.48 4.00
CA LEU A 49 -17.03 9.29 4.41
C LEU A 49 -16.91 10.54 3.52
N ASP A 50 -16.35 11.60 4.08
CA ASP A 50 -16.13 12.84 3.36
C ASP A 50 -15.10 12.65 2.21
N PRO A 51 -15.46 13.00 0.97
CA PRO A 51 -14.59 12.76 -0.18
C PRO A 51 -13.38 13.70 -0.24
N PHE A 52 -13.41 14.85 0.42
CA PHE A 52 -12.27 15.76 0.44
C PHE A 52 -11.13 15.16 1.28
N TRP A 53 -11.42 14.73 2.51
CA TRP A 53 -10.43 14.06 3.36
C TRP A 53 -9.95 12.72 2.80
N GLY A 54 -10.84 11.98 2.12
CA GLY A 54 -10.45 10.75 1.42
C GLY A 54 -9.40 11.00 0.33
N LYS A 55 -9.57 12.06 -0.49
CA LYS A 55 -8.59 12.44 -1.51
C LYS A 55 -7.28 12.93 -0.90
N CYS A 56 -7.34 13.74 0.16
CA CYS A 56 -6.14 14.17 0.87
C CYS A 56 -5.35 12.97 1.42
N SER A 57 -6.03 12.04 2.08
CA SER A 57 -5.40 10.82 2.60
C SER A 57 -4.73 10.01 1.48
N PHE A 58 -5.40 9.84 0.34
CA PHE A 58 -4.84 9.16 -0.83
C PHE A 58 -3.57 9.84 -1.35
N TRP A 59 -3.59 11.16 -1.54
CA TRP A 59 -2.44 11.88 -2.09
C TRP A 59 -1.25 11.93 -1.12
N PHE A 60 -1.49 12.14 0.18
CA PHE A 60 -0.41 12.11 1.17
C PHE A 60 0.27 10.74 1.26
N TRP A 61 -0.52 9.66 1.26
CA TRP A 61 0.02 8.30 1.24
C TRP A 61 0.78 7.99 -0.04
N THR A 62 0.23 8.39 -1.19
CA THR A 62 0.87 8.14 -2.48
C THR A 62 2.22 8.87 -2.57
N ILE A 63 2.26 10.16 -2.24
CA ILE A 63 3.49 10.94 -2.33
C ILE A 63 4.53 10.44 -1.31
N GLY A 64 4.15 10.23 -0.04
CA GLY A 64 5.09 9.78 0.99
C GLY A 64 5.53 8.32 0.88
N PHE A 65 4.95 7.55 -0.03
CA PHE A 65 5.39 6.17 -0.31
C PHE A 65 6.45 6.12 -1.41
N TYR A 66 6.40 7.03 -2.38
CA TYR A 66 7.36 7.09 -3.48
C TYR A 66 8.57 7.99 -3.18
N PHE A 67 8.43 8.95 -2.26
CA PHE A 67 9.49 9.88 -1.83
C PHE A 67 9.87 9.62 -0.38
#